data_AF-A0A935B0B6-F1
#
_entry.id   AF-A0A935B0B6-F1
#
_cell.length_a   1.000
_cell.length_b   1.000
_cell.length_c   1.000
_cell.angle_alpha   90.00
_cell.angle_beta   90.00
_cell.angle_gamma   90.00
#
_symmetry.space_group_name_H-M   'P 1'
#
loop_
_entity.id
_entity.type
_entity.pdbx_description
1 polymer ?
#
loop_
_entity_poly.entity_id
_entity_poly.type
_entity_poly.pdbx_seq_one_letter_code
_entity_poly.pdbx_strand_id
1 'polypeptide(L)'
;MTPEMTTLLDVGTDARRLARSDVLATVPGVVAAAQLFDLFDGVDIAGVDVASARQTTALVRDDTSRHLDDLDRQVRDATRPGGPVDERCRRTAGAIAAASLQAGNDPALVASLPPPVRACLDELARSVSGGVQLSSVLPVVEHLHWRGMPELASQPEWSRRPNPGADHLVRQRQLSASGVQTGSLEALVLESVLDRYTEMLLDVGTSLAAAAKPLVYRRPTTDRPFDSRLRKTLWRVLPIDWHVTLVDTGRAACWDTEEAGGLRSTIVPWVVDLAARALRGRGFGSALFHESPVVDSDDQTRRT
;
A
#
# COMPACT_ATOMS: atom_id res chain seq x y z
N MET A 1 3.43 -38.76 0.43
CA MET A 1 3.59 -37.32 0.15
C MET A 1 4.01 -36.67 1.45
N THR A 2 5.14 -35.94 1.48
CA THR A 2 5.65 -35.31 2.71
C THR A 2 5.03 -33.92 2.90
N PRO A 3 5.05 -33.36 4.12
CA PRO A 3 4.63 -31.97 4.37
C PRO A 3 5.37 -30.97 3.49
N GLU A 4 6.70 -31.12 3.35
CA GLU A 4 7.57 -30.27 2.54
C GLU A 4 7.15 -30.28 1.07
N MET A 5 6.90 -31.46 0.52
CA MET A 5 6.46 -31.61 -0.87
C MET A 5 5.07 -31.01 -1.08
N THR A 6 4.18 -31.10 -0.10
CA THR A 6 2.84 -30.48 -0.15
C THR A 6 2.97 -28.95 -0.20
N THR A 7 3.75 -28.37 0.72
CA THR A 7 4.03 -26.93 0.73
C THR A 7 4.64 -26.43 -0.58
N LEU A 8 5.61 -27.16 -1.14
CA LEU A 8 6.25 -26.77 -2.40
C LEU A 8 5.27 -26.82 -3.59
N LEU A 9 4.36 -27.80 -3.64
CA LEU A 9 3.33 -27.91 -4.68
C LEU A 9 2.30 -26.78 -4.56
N ASP A 10 1.87 -26.44 -3.34
CA ASP A 10 0.95 -25.33 -3.10
C ASP A 10 1.60 -24.01 -3.51
N VAL A 11 2.84 -23.76 -3.08
CA VAL A 11 3.61 -22.56 -3.46
C VAL A 11 3.80 -22.47 -4.97
N GLY A 12 4.18 -23.56 -5.64
CA GLY A 12 4.36 -23.57 -7.10
C GLY A 12 3.05 -23.36 -7.87
N THR A 13 1.92 -23.82 -7.33
CA THR A 13 0.60 -23.57 -7.91
C THR A 13 0.18 -22.12 -7.75
N ASP A 14 0.34 -21.57 -6.55
CA ASP A 14 -0.01 -20.19 -6.25
C ASP A 14 0.90 -19.18 -6.98
N ALA A 15 2.19 -19.48 -7.10
CA ALA A 15 3.12 -18.65 -7.85
C ALA A 15 2.69 -18.51 -9.32
N ARG A 16 2.30 -19.62 -9.96
CA ARG A 16 1.75 -19.61 -11.33
C ARG A 16 0.42 -18.87 -11.42
N ARG A 17 -0.44 -18.99 -10.41
CA ARG A 17 -1.72 -18.29 -10.37
C ARG A 17 -1.51 -16.78 -10.29
N LEU A 18 -0.62 -16.32 -9.42
CA LEU A 18 -0.25 -14.91 -9.30
C LEU A 18 0.39 -14.38 -10.57
N ALA A 19 1.36 -15.09 -11.13
CA ALA A 19 2.10 -14.70 -12.34
C ALA A 19 1.22 -14.57 -13.60
N ARG A 20 0.00 -15.10 -13.58
CA ARG A 20 -0.98 -15.00 -14.67
C ARG A 20 -2.11 -14.02 -14.37
N SER A 21 -2.06 -13.33 -13.23
CA SER A 21 -3.14 -12.47 -12.76
C SER A 21 -2.72 -11.01 -12.77
N ASP A 22 -3.68 -10.12 -13.02
CA ASP A 22 -3.49 -8.66 -12.91
C ASP A 22 -3.32 -8.20 -11.46
N VAL A 23 -3.45 -9.12 -10.49
CA VAL A 23 -3.35 -8.84 -9.05
C VAL A 23 -1.94 -8.38 -8.67
N LEU A 24 -0.90 -8.72 -9.44
CA LEU A 24 0.46 -8.23 -9.17
C LEU A 24 0.61 -6.71 -9.35
N ALA A 25 -0.29 -6.06 -10.09
CA ALA A 25 -0.41 -4.60 -10.16
C ALA A 25 -1.00 -3.98 -8.87
N THR A 26 -1.18 -4.79 -7.82
CA THR A 26 -1.77 -4.38 -6.55
C THR A 26 -0.83 -4.66 -5.39
N VAL A 27 -0.90 -3.79 -4.39
CA VAL A 27 -0.13 -3.87 -3.15
C VAL A 27 -0.36 -5.25 -2.47
N PRO A 28 -1.60 -5.79 -2.36
CA PRO A 28 -1.81 -7.13 -1.81
C PRO A 28 -1.22 -8.28 -2.65
N GLY A 29 -1.20 -8.17 -3.97
CA GLY A 29 -0.57 -9.17 -4.84
C GLY A 29 0.93 -9.29 -4.60
N VAL A 30 1.61 -8.16 -4.41
CA VAL A 30 3.05 -8.11 -4.07
C VAL A 30 3.33 -8.73 -2.70
N VAL A 31 2.50 -8.43 -1.70
CA VAL A 31 2.63 -9.06 -0.37
C VAL A 31 2.38 -10.55 -0.44
N ALA A 32 1.40 -10.98 -1.23
CA ALA A 32 1.12 -12.38 -1.41
C ALA A 32 2.33 -13.11 -2.03
N ALA A 33 2.96 -12.52 -3.06
CA ALA A 33 4.18 -13.06 -3.65
C ALA A 33 5.35 -13.10 -2.65
N ALA A 34 5.57 -12.04 -1.87
CA ALA A 34 6.60 -12.01 -0.82
C ALA A 34 6.50 -13.20 0.15
N GLN A 35 5.26 -13.57 0.52
CA GLN A 35 5.01 -14.71 1.41
C GLN A 35 5.25 -16.07 0.74
N LEU A 36 4.99 -16.20 -0.55
CA LEU A 36 5.32 -17.42 -1.29
C LEU A 36 6.84 -17.67 -1.26
N PHE A 37 7.63 -16.60 -1.41
CA PHE A 37 9.07 -16.70 -1.27
C PHE A 37 9.48 -17.09 0.15
N ASP A 38 8.93 -16.44 1.19
CA ASP A 38 9.20 -16.82 2.60
C ASP A 38 8.88 -18.31 2.86
N LEU A 39 7.75 -18.80 2.35
CA LEU A 39 7.31 -20.19 2.52
C LEU A 39 8.28 -21.15 1.82
N PHE A 40 8.69 -20.84 0.60
CA PHE A 40 9.66 -21.63 -0.16
C PHE A 40 11.03 -21.70 0.53
N ASP A 41 11.52 -20.55 1.01
CA ASP A 41 12.79 -20.44 1.72
C ASP A 41 12.78 -21.21 3.05
N GLY A 42 11.61 -21.34 3.68
CA GLY A 42 11.42 -22.07 4.93
C GLY A 42 11.32 -23.59 4.81
N VAL A 43 11.25 -24.17 3.61
CA VAL A 43 11.15 -25.63 3.43
C VAL A 43 12.51 -26.31 3.60
N ASP A 44 12.65 -27.16 4.63
CA ASP A 44 13.85 -27.96 4.88
C ASP A 44 13.76 -29.37 4.24
N ILE A 45 14.40 -29.54 3.08
CA ILE A 45 14.48 -30.84 2.39
C ILE A 45 15.37 -31.83 3.14
N ALA A 46 16.39 -31.36 3.86
CA ALA A 46 17.33 -32.24 4.55
C ALA A 46 16.63 -33.03 5.66
N GLY A 47 15.58 -32.45 6.26
CA GLY A 47 14.71 -33.08 7.24
C GLY A 47 13.83 -34.23 6.73
N VAL A 48 13.79 -34.50 5.41
CA VAL A 48 13.00 -35.62 4.86
C VAL A 48 13.73 -36.96 5.05
N ASP A 49 13.19 -37.84 5.89
CA ASP A 49 13.83 -39.10 6.31
C ASP A 49 14.02 -40.14 5.19
N VAL A 50 13.06 -40.25 4.28
CA VAL A 50 13.07 -41.29 3.23
C VAL A 50 13.81 -40.79 2.00
N ALA A 51 14.90 -41.45 1.61
CA ALA A 51 15.77 -41.02 0.49
C ALA A 51 15.03 -40.80 -0.84
N SER A 52 14.11 -41.70 -1.22
CA SER A 52 13.30 -41.55 -2.44
C SER A 52 12.29 -40.40 -2.35
N ALA A 53 11.74 -40.14 -1.15
CA ALA A 53 10.87 -39.00 -0.90
C ALA A 53 11.65 -37.68 -0.94
N ARG A 54 12.88 -37.67 -0.39
CA ARG A 54 13.80 -36.53 -0.44
C ARG A 54 14.17 -36.17 -1.87
N GLN A 55 14.53 -37.17 -2.68
CA GLN A 55 14.83 -36.97 -4.10
C GLN A 55 13.63 -36.39 -4.86
N THR A 56 12.44 -36.94 -4.66
CA THR A 56 11.21 -36.39 -5.26
C THR A 56 10.94 -34.96 -4.80
N THR A 57 11.12 -34.67 -3.51
CA THR A 57 10.92 -33.32 -2.94
C THR A 57 11.91 -32.32 -3.53
N ALA A 58 13.16 -32.72 -3.78
CA ALA A 58 14.14 -31.88 -4.45
C ALA A 58 13.73 -31.54 -5.89
N LEU A 59 13.23 -32.52 -6.66
CA LEU A 59 12.71 -32.27 -8.02
C LEU A 59 11.54 -31.28 -8.02
N VAL A 60 10.63 -31.40 -7.03
CA VAL A 60 9.53 -30.45 -6.87
C VAL A 60 10.05 -29.06 -6.50
N ARG A 61 11.06 -28.95 -5.63
CA ARG A 61 11.69 -27.66 -5.30
C ARG A 61 12.31 -26.98 -6.51
N ASP A 62 13.00 -27.73 -7.37
CA ASP A 62 13.61 -27.21 -8.60
C ASP A 62 12.54 -26.71 -9.61
N ASP A 63 11.40 -27.40 -9.70
CA ASP A 63 10.26 -26.94 -10.51
C ASP A 63 9.61 -25.68 -9.92
N THR A 64 9.35 -25.67 -8.61
CA THR A 64 8.79 -24.51 -7.91
C THR A 64 9.71 -23.30 -7.98
N SER A 65 11.04 -23.48 -7.89
CA SER A 65 12.02 -22.39 -8.02
C SER A 65 11.88 -21.67 -9.36
N ARG A 66 11.71 -22.40 -10.46
CA ARG A 66 11.54 -21.80 -11.80
C ARG A 66 10.28 -20.95 -11.91
N HIS A 67 9.20 -21.34 -11.23
CA HIS A 67 7.98 -20.54 -11.15
C HIS A 67 8.15 -19.29 -10.27
N LEU A 68 8.93 -19.39 -9.20
CA LEU A 68 9.24 -18.27 -8.33
C LEU A 68 10.18 -17.26 -9.00
N ASP A 69 11.13 -17.70 -9.82
CA ASP A 69 11.99 -16.79 -10.59
C ASP A 69 11.18 -15.92 -11.57
N ASP A 70 10.15 -16.51 -12.20
CA ASP A 70 9.23 -15.77 -13.07
C ASP A 70 8.40 -14.75 -12.29
N LEU A 71 7.83 -15.19 -11.16
CA LEU A 71 7.07 -14.33 -10.25
C LEU A 71 7.93 -13.17 -9.72
N ASP A 72 9.19 -13.43 -9.34
CA ASP A 72 10.09 -12.42 -8.79
C ASP A 72 10.37 -11.32 -9.81
N ARG A 73 10.59 -11.68 -11.08
CA ARG A 73 10.73 -10.71 -12.16
C ARG A 73 9.49 -9.82 -12.29
N GLN A 74 8.30 -10.42 -12.31
CA GLN A 74 7.05 -9.68 -12.43
C GLN A 74 6.78 -8.77 -11.22
N VAL A 75 7.12 -9.22 -10.01
CA VAL A 75 7.02 -8.40 -8.80
C VAL A 75 7.96 -7.20 -8.89
N ARG A 76 9.20 -7.38 -9.36
CA ARG A 76 10.13 -6.26 -9.58
C ARG A 76 9.57 -5.27 -10.62
N ASP A 77 9.01 -5.77 -11.72
CA ASP A 77 8.41 -4.90 -12.75
C ASP A 77 7.18 -4.14 -12.24
N ALA A 78 6.35 -4.79 -11.42
CA ALA A 78 5.16 -4.17 -10.83
C ALA A 78 5.51 -3.12 -9.77
N THR A 79 6.58 -3.36 -9.02
CA THR A 79 7.04 -2.52 -7.90
C THR A 79 8.13 -1.53 -8.26
N ARG A 80 8.62 -1.49 -9.51
CA ARG A 80 9.61 -0.49 -9.92
C ARG A 80 9.05 0.93 -9.78
N PRO A 81 9.91 1.96 -9.63
CA PRO A 81 9.51 3.36 -9.73
C PRO A 81 8.75 3.63 -11.04
N GLY A 82 7.61 4.29 -10.96
CA GLY A 82 6.69 4.49 -12.09
C GLY A 82 5.87 3.27 -12.49
N GLY A 83 6.03 2.15 -11.79
CA GLY A 83 5.26 0.92 -11.99
C GLY A 83 3.81 1.04 -11.51
N PRO A 84 2.96 0.04 -11.80
CA PRO A 84 1.54 0.07 -11.47
C PRO A 84 1.26 0.14 -9.97
N VAL A 85 2.11 -0.47 -9.14
CA VAL A 85 1.96 -0.43 -7.67
C VAL A 85 2.25 0.98 -7.16
N ASP A 86 3.32 1.61 -7.65
CA ASP A 86 3.68 3.00 -7.31
C ASP A 86 2.60 3.99 -7.77
N GLU A 87 2.08 3.87 -8.99
CA GLU A 87 0.97 4.70 -9.46
C GLU A 87 -0.27 4.59 -8.57
N ARG A 88 -0.65 3.36 -8.19
CA ARG A 88 -1.79 3.11 -7.30
C ARG A 88 -1.56 3.71 -5.92
N CYS A 89 -0.37 3.54 -5.34
CA CYS A 89 0.01 4.12 -4.06
C CYS A 89 -0.04 5.64 -4.08
N ARG A 90 0.51 6.29 -5.12
CA ARG A 90 0.44 7.75 -5.29
C ARG A 90 -0.99 8.25 -5.40
N ARG A 91 -1.85 7.56 -6.15
CA ARG A 91 -3.25 7.95 -6.34
C ARG A 91 -4.03 7.89 -5.03
N THR A 92 -3.89 6.81 -4.27
CA THR A 92 -4.62 6.64 -3.00
C THR A 92 -4.05 7.50 -1.88
N ALA A 93 -2.72 7.67 -1.81
CA ALA A 93 -2.08 8.65 -0.93
C ALA A 93 -2.50 10.08 -1.27
N GLY A 94 -2.53 10.44 -2.55
CA GLY A 94 -2.98 11.74 -3.03
C GLY A 94 -4.41 12.07 -2.63
N ALA A 95 -5.33 11.10 -2.69
CA ALA A 95 -6.72 11.29 -2.22
C ALA A 95 -6.80 11.54 -0.71
N ILE A 96 -6.02 10.79 0.10
CA ILE A 96 -5.94 11.01 1.55
C ILE A 96 -5.32 12.37 1.86
N ALA A 97 -4.25 12.74 1.15
CA ALA A 97 -3.58 14.03 1.27
C ALA A 97 -4.53 15.19 0.91
N ALA A 98 -5.26 15.09 -0.20
CA ALA A 98 -6.26 16.07 -0.62
C ALA A 98 -7.34 16.27 0.45
N ALA A 99 -7.92 15.17 0.96
CA ALA A 99 -8.91 15.22 2.03
C ALA A 99 -8.34 15.81 3.33
N SER A 100 -7.07 15.56 3.65
CA SER A 100 -6.39 16.17 4.80
C SER A 100 -6.15 17.67 4.64
N LEU A 101 -5.75 18.13 3.45
CA LEU A 101 -5.55 19.56 3.17
C LEU A 101 -6.87 20.32 3.23
N GLN A 102 -7.96 19.74 2.73
CA GLN A 102 -9.30 20.33 2.82
C GLN A 102 -9.79 20.48 4.26
N ALA A 103 -9.40 19.55 5.15
CA ALA A 103 -9.73 19.65 6.58
C ALA A 103 -8.99 20.80 7.30
N GLY A 104 -8.10 21.54 6.60
CA GLY A 104 -7.41 22.71 7.13
C GLY A 104 -6.14 22.38 7.93
N ASN A 105 -5.60 21.16 7.79
CA ASN A 105 -4.45 20.71 8.58
C ASN A 105 -3.12 21.40 8.21
N ASP A 106 -3.00 21.98 7.00
CA ASP A 106 -1.74 22.60 6.53
C ASP A 106 -1.97 23.78 5.56
N PRO A 107 -2.45 24.94 6.06
CA PRO A 107 -2.80 26.08 5.21
C PRO A 107 -1.58 26.70 4.51
N ALA A 108 -0.39 26.62 5.12
CA ALA A 108 0.84 27.11 4.52
C ALA A 108 1.25 26.28 3.31
N LEU A 109 1.14 24.95 3.40
CA LEU A 109 1.35 24.06 2.28
C LEU A 109 0.34 24.32 1.16
N VAL A 110 -0.95 24.45 1.48
CA VAL A 110 -1.98 24.79 0.48
C VAL A 110 -1.62 26.08 -0.27
N ALA A 111 -1.19 27.12 0.43
CA ALA A 111 -0.79 28.39 -0.19
C ALA A 111 0.38 28.22 -1.19
N SER A 112 1.29 27.29 -0.93
CA SER A 112 2.45 27.01 -1.81
C SER A 112 2.12 26.21 -3.07
N LEU A 113 0.95 25.55 -3.14
CA LEU A 113 0.58 24.71 -4.28
C LEU A 113 0.30 25.52 -5.55
N PRO A 114 0.45 24.92 -6.75
CA PRO A 114 0.09 25.58 -8.00
C PRO A 114 -1.38 26.05 -8.03
N PRO A 115 -1.68 27.20 -8.68
CA PRO A 115 -3.05 27.71 -8.80
C PRO A 115 -4.11 26.70 -9.23
N PRO A 116 -3.90 25.82 -10.24
CA PRO A 116 -4.91 24.85 -10.64
C PRO A 116 -5.19 23.80 -9.55
N VAL A 117 -4.18 23.40 -8.78
CA VAL A 117 -4.33 22.45 -7.68
C VAL A 117 -5.11 23.09 -6.53
N ARG A 118 -4.82 24.34 -6.18
CA ARG A 118 -5.57 25.10 -5.17
C ARG A 118 -7.04 25.27 -5.55
N ALA A 119 -7.32 25.66 -6.80
CA ALA A 119 -8.70 25.82 -7.27
C ALA A 119 -9.52 24.53 -7.17
N CYS A 120 -8.89 23.38 -7.46
CA CYS A 120 -9.56 22.08 -7.34
C CYS A 120 -9.77 21.66 -5.87
N LEU A 121 -8.80 21.94 -4.98
CA LEU A 121 -8.99 21.76 -3.54
C LEU A 121 -10.12 22.65 -2.99
N ASP A 122 -10.24 23.88 -3.46
CA ASP A 122 -11.32 24.81 -3.08
C ASP A 122 -12.70 24.35 -3.62
N GLU A 123 -12.76 23.74 -4.80
CA GLU A 123 -13.97 23.13 -5.34
C GLU A 123 -14.40 21.91 -4.51
N LEU A 124 -13.46 21.05 -4.16
CA LEU A 124 -13.72 19.90 -3.29
C LEU A 124 -14.17 20.32 -1.89
N ALA A 125 -13.54 21.34 -1.29
CA ALA A 125 -13.91 21.88 0.01
C ALA A 125 -15.32 22.48 0.04
N ARG A 126 -15.81 23.00 -1.10
CA ARG A 126 -17.19 23.47 -1.26
C ARG A 126 -18.21 22.34 -1.44
N SER A 127 -17.76 21.14 -1.80
CA SER A 127 -18.62 20.00 -2.14
C SER A 127 -19.04 19.18 -0.92
N VAL A 128 -18.16 18.99 0.07
CA VAL A 128 -18.41 18.20 1.28
C VAL A 128 -17.85 18.90 2.52
N SER A 129 -18.58 18.92 3.64
CA SER A 129 -18.13 19.58 4.89
C SER A 129 -16.91 18.88 5.52
N GLY A 130 -16.02 19.66 6.16
CA GLY A 130 -14.72 19.23 6.69
C GLY A 130 -14.69 17.97 7.55
N GLY A 131 -15.75 17.71 8.32
CA GLY A 131 -15.84 16.53 9.20
C GLY A 131 -16.05 15.20 8.46
N VAL A 132 -16.65 15.24 7.26
CA VAL A 132 -17.00 14.05 6.46
C VAL A 132 -15.90 13.67 5.46
N GLN A 133 -15.01 14.61 5.13
CA GLN A 133 -14.03 14.49 4.05
C GLN A 133 -13.10 13.28 4.19
N LEU A 134 -12.22 13.26 5.20
CA LEU A 134 -11.27 12.14 5.33
C LEU A 134 -11.98 10.83 5.72
N SER A 135 -13.02 10.87 6.55
CA SER A 135 -13.72 9.66 7.04
C SER A 135 -14.52 8.95 5.95
N SER A 136 -15.00 9.67 4.93
CA SER A 136 -15.70 9.09 3.77
C SER A 136 -14.74 8.50 2.72
N VAL A 137 -13.48 8.90 2.73
CA VAL A 137 -12.45 8.44 1.77
C VAL A 137 -11.81 7.12 2.20
N LEU A 138 -11.62 6.92 3.50
CA LEU A 138 -10.94 5.70 4.01
C LEU A 138 -11.63 4.40 3.57
N PRO A 139 -12.97 4.25 3.60
CA PRO A 139 -13.63 3.04 3.12
C PRO A 139 -13.39 2.76 1.63
N VAL A 140 -13.32 3.80 0.80
CA VAL A 140 -13.03 3.67 -0.64
C VAL A 140 -11.60 3.24 -0.84
N VAL A 141 -10.65 3.91 -0.18
CA VAL A 141 -9.23 3.57 -0.29
C VAL A 141 -9.01 2.13 0.18
N GLU A 142 -9.61 1.73 1.30
CA GLU A 142 -9.55 0.35 1.78
C GLU A 142 -10.13 -0.64 0.75
N HIS A 143 -11.32 -0.36 0.21
CA HIS A 143 -11.93 -1.21 -0.82
C HIS A 143 -11.09 -1.32 -2.09
N LEU A 144 -10.55 -0.20 -2.59
CA LEU A 144 -9.67 -0.21 -3.75
C LEU A 144 -8.47 -1.10 -3.51
N HIS A 145 -7.87 -1.09 -2.33
CA HIS A 145 -6.76 -2.00 -2.03
C HIS A 145 -7.22 -3.46 -1.90
N TRP A 146 -8.40 -3.73 -1.35
CA TRP A 146 -8.93 -5.09 -1.21
C TRP A 146 -9.43 -5.73 -2.51
N ARG A 147 -9.85 -4.95 -3.51
CA ARG A 147 -10.35 -5.41 -4.82
C ARG A 147 -9.32 -6.18 -5.67
N GLY A 148 -8.13 -6.43 -5.14
CA GLY A 148 -7.07 -7.23 -5.76
C GLY A 148 -6.47 -8.31 -4.86
N MET A 149 -7.10 -8.69 -3.74
CA MET A 149 -6.54 -9.74 -2.88
C MET A 149 -6.71 -11.14 -3.53
N PRO A 150 -5.62 -11.91 -3.79
CA PRO A 150 -5.70 -13.20 -4.45
C PRO A 150 -6.02 -14.33 -3.47
N GLU A 151 -6.93 -15.24 -3.83
CA GLU A 151 -7.19 -16.50 -3.12
C GLU A 151 -6.10 -17.54 -3.35
N LEU A 152 -5.20 -17.70 -2.39
CA LEU A 152 -4.06 -18.62 -2.47
C LEU A 152 -4.21 -19.80 -1.50
N ALA A 153 -3.87 -21.00 -1.98
CA ALA A 153 -3.99 -22.25 -1.23
C ALA A 153 -2.90 -22.41 -0.14
N SER A 154 -1.70 -21.90 -0.41
CA SER A 154 -0.52 -22.02 0.43
C SER A 154 -0.50 -21.05 1.62
N GLN A 155 -1.49 -20.16 1.72
CA GLN A 155 -1.47 -19.08 2.70
C GLN A 155 -2.48 -19.30 3.84
N PRO A 156 -2.04 -19.25 5.12
CA PRO A 156 -2.94 -19.41 6.27
C PRO A 156 -3.66 -18.08 6.64
N GLU A 157 -4.95 -18.19 6.95
CA GLU A 157 -5.84 -17.22 7.65
C GLU A 157 -6.05 -15.79 7.10
N TRP A 158 -5.27 -15.30 6.15
CA TRP A 158 -5.41 -13.96 5.55
C TRP A 158 -6.80 -13.71 4.90
N SER A 159 -7.44 -14.76 4.37
CA SER A 159 -8.83 -14.78 3.91
C SER A 159 -9.88 -14.63 5.03
N ARG A 160 -9.46 -14.69 6.29
CA ARG A 160 -10.36 -14.55 7.46
C ARG A 160 -10.53 -13.11 7.94
N ARG A 161 -9.77 -12.13 7.42
CA ARG A 161 -10.24 -10.74 7.53
C ARG A 161 -11.53 -10.68 6.71
N PRO A 162 -12.64 -10.18 7.28
CA PRO A 162 -13.82 -9.94 6.46
C PRO A 162 -13.38 -9.06 5.30
N ASN A 163 -13.66 -9.49 4.06
CA ASN A 163 -13.60 -8.58 2.93
C ASN A 163 -14.34 -7.31 3.39
N PRO A 164 -13.72 -6.11 3.34
CA PRO A 164 -14.36 -4.87 3.78
C PRO A 164 -15.70 -4.64 3.08
N GLY A 165 -15.92 -5.37 2.00
CA GLY A 165 -17.21 -5.81 1.53
C GLY A 165 -17.34 -5.53 0.05
N ALA A 166 -18.38 -6.10 -0.55
CA ALA A 166 -18.86 -5.65 -1.84
C ALA A 166 -19.22 -4.15 -1.78
N ASP A 167 -19.28 -3.49 -2.94
CA ASP A 167 -19.43 -2.04 -3.07
C ASP A 167 -20.53 -1.43 -2.15
N HIS A 168 -21.62 -2.16 -1.91
CA HIS A 168 -22.70 -1.75 -1.01
C HIS A 168 -22.30 -1.60 0.48
N LEU A 169 -21.36 -2.40 0.99
CA LEU A 169 -20.85 -2.31 2.37
C LEU A 169 -19.85 -1.17 2.54
N VAL A 170 -19.11 -0.83 1.48
CA VAL A 170 -18.26 0.37 1.43
C VAL A 170 -19.15 1.61 1.56
N ARG A 171 -20.21 1.66 0.75
CA ARG A 171 -21.20 2.74 0.77
C ARG A 171 -21.85 2.89 2.14
N GLN A 172 -22.27 1.79 2.75
CA GLN A 172 -22.85 1.82 4.11
C GLN A 172 -21.88 2.45 5.12
N ARG A 173 -20.58 2.15 5.04
CA ARG A 173 -19.56 2.73 5.92
C ARG A 173 -19.30 4.21 5.63
N GLN A 174 -19.33 4.64 4.37
CA GLN A 174 -19.25 6.07 4.00
C GLN A 174 -20.45 6.87 4.52
N LEU A 175 -21.67 6.33 4.37
CA LEU A 175 -22.91 6.96 4.85
C LEU A 175 -22.95 7.03 6.39
N SER A 176 -22.49 5.97 7.05
CA SER A 176 -22.40 5.92 8.52
C SER A 176 -21.49 7.02 9.08
N ALA A 177 -20.38 7.33 8.39
CA ALA A 177 -19.50 8.44 8.75
C ALA A 177 -20.17 9.82 8.61
N SER A 178 -21.25 9.91 7.84
CA SER A 178 -22.01 11.13 7.58
C SER A 178 -23.25 11.26 8.46
N GLY A 179 -23.56 10.25 9.29
CA GLY A 179 -24.74 10.25 10.16
C GLY A 179 -26.09 10.05 9.45
N VAL A 180 -26.07 9.67 8.16
CA VAL A 180 -27.28 9.51 7.35
C VAL A 180 -27.73 8.04 7.35
N GLN A 181 -29.04 7.82 7.50
CA GLN A 181 -29.62 6.47 7.48
C GLN A 181 -29.64 5.91 6.05
N THR A 182 -29.09 4.72 5.86
CA THR A 182 -29.07 4.01 4.57
C THR A 182 -30.49 3.80 4.04
N GLY A 183 -30.72 4.08 2.75
CA GLY A 183 -32.02 3.94 2.08
C GLY A 183 -32.97 5.14 2.21
N SER A 184 -32.53 6.23 2.85
CA SER A 184 -33.26 7.51 2.83
C SER A 184 -33.06 8.28 1.51
N LEU A 185 -33.92 9.27 1.23
CA LEU A 185 -33.75 10.14 0.07
C LEU A 185 -32.45 10.97 0.20
N GLU A 186 -32.15 11.38 1.43
CA GLU A 186 -30.90 12.03 1.81
C GLU A 186 -29.69 11.13 1.53
N ALA A 187 -29.80 9.82 1.76
CA ALA A 187 -28.73 8.87 1.41
C ALA A 187 -28.51 8.81 -0.11
N LEU A 188 -29.56 8.79 -0.94
CA LEU A 188 -29.41 8.76 -2.40
C LEU A 188 -28.72 10.02 -2.95
N VAL A 189 -29.05 11.18 -2.39
CA VAL A 189 -28.38 12.45 -2.75
C VAL A 189 -26.93 12.44 -2.27
N LEU A 190 -26.69 12.01 -1.03
CA LEU A 190 -25.34 11.93 -0.48
C LEU A 190 -24.47 10.93 -1.24
N GLU A 191 -25.03 9.80 -1.69
CA GLU A 191 -24.36 8.80 -2.52
C GLU A 191 -23.86 9.42 -3.82
N SER A 192 -24.72 10.14 -4.56
CA SER A 192 -24.31 10.80 -5.80
C SER A 192 -23.24 11.87 -5.58
N VAL A 193 -23.30 12.61 -4.47
CA VAL A 193 -22.29 13.61 -4.10
C VAL A 193 -20.98 12.94 -3.72
N LEU A 194 -21.01 11.84 -2.95
CA LEU A 194 -19.84 11.10 -2.50
C LEU A 194 -19.13 10.37 -3.65
N ASP A 195 -19.86 9.84 -4.63
CA ASP A 195 -19.28 9.22 -5.83
C ASP A 195 -18.47 10.28 -6.61
N ARG A 196 -19.09 11.41 -6.93
CA ARG A 196 -18.42 12.52 -7.61
C ARG A 196 -17.24 13.06 -6.80
N TYR A 197 -17.41 13.23 -5.49
CA TYR A 197 -16.35 13.69 -4.59
C TYR A 197 -15.16 12.73 -4.57
N THR A 198 -15.43 11.42 -4.56
CA THR A 198 -14.39 10.38 -4.57
C THR A 198 -13.61 10.39 -5.89
N GLU A 199 -14.30 10.50 -7.03
CA GLU A 199 -13.65 10.61 -8.34
C GLU A 199 -12.75 11.86 -8.41
N MET A 200 -13.28 13.02 -8.01
CA MET A 200 -12.53 14.27 -7.98
C MET A 200 -11.31 14.19 -7.04
N LEU A 201 -11.41 13.50 -5.90
CA LEU A 201 -10.27 13.29 -4.99
C LEU A 201 -9.19 12.40 -5.59
N LEU A 202 -9.57 11.34 -6.29
CA LEU A 202 -8.62 10.44 -6.95
C LEU A 202 -7.88 11.16 -8.10
N ASP A 203 -8.59 12.02 -8.84
CA ASP A 203 -8.02 12.85 -9.90
C ASP A 203 -7.08 13.92 -9.35
N VAL A 204 -7.51 14.65 -8.31
CA VAL A 204 -6.67 15.65 -7.64
C VAL A 204 -5.47 15.01 -6.97
N GLY A 205 -5.61 13.80 -6.42
CA GLY A 205 -4.51 13.06 -5.82
C GLY A 205 -3.34 12.86 -6.77
N THR A 206 -3.64 12.59 -8.05
CA THR A 206 -2.62 12.45 -9.10
C THR A 206 -1.91 13.78 -9.39
N SER A 207 -2.68 14.87 -9.46
CA SER A 207 -2.13 16.22 -9.68
C SER A 207 -1.30 16.73 -8.49
N LEU A 208 -1.73 16.42 -7.26
CA LEU A 208 -1.00 16.73 -6.03
C LEU A 208 0.33 15.99 -5.97
N ALA A 209 0.38 14.71 -6.35
CA ALA A 209 1.61 13.93 -6.32
C ALA A 209 2.73 14.58 -7.15
N ALA A 210 2.38 15.26 -8.26
CA ALA A 210 3.31 15.98 -9.12
C ALA A 210 3.60 17.43 -8.69
N ALA A 211 2.85 17.98 -7.73
CA ALA A 211 2.84 19.42 -7.43
C ALA A 211 3.97 19.91 -6.52
N ALA A 212 4.64 19.02 -5.78
CA ALA A 212 5.73 19.40 -4.89
C ALA A 212 6.88 18.39 -4.93
N LYS A 213 8.05 18.82 -4.45
CA LYS A 213 9.26 18.01 -4.43
C LYS A 213 9.07 16.79 -3.51
N PRO A 214 9.61 15.61 -3.89
CA PRO A 214 9.63 14.47 -3.00
C PRO A 214 10.52 14.75 -1.77
N LEU A 215 10.28 14.00 -0.70
CA LEU A 215 11.02 14.06 0.55
C LEU A 215 12.10 12.97 0.57
N VAL A 216 13.22 13.25 1.24
CA VAL A 216 14.29 12.27 1.42
C VAL A 216 14.34 11.85 2.89
N TYR A 217 14.19 10.55 3.13
CA TYR A 217 14.36 9.94 4.45
C TYR A 217 15.70 9.22 4.47
N ARG A 218 16.58 9.58 5.41
CA ARG A 218 17.88 8.93 5.61
C ARG A 218 17.85 8.12 6.90
N ARG A 219 18.25 6.85 6.84
CA ARG A 219 18.34 5.96 8.02
C ARG A 219 19.66 5.18 8.04
N PRO A 220 20.18 4.77 9.20
CA PRO A 220 21.31 3.84 9.28
C PRO A 220 21.01 2.52 8.55
N THR A 221 21.98 1.93 7.85
CA THR A 221 21.82 0.60 7.23
C THR A 221 21.68 -0.51 8.28
N THR A 222 22.03 -0.23 9.53
CA THR A 222 21.82 -1.12 10.68
C THR A 222 20.36 -1.23 11.09
N ASP A 223 19.52 -0.24 10.75
CA ASP A 223 18.08 -0.32 10.98
C ASP A 223 17.48 -1.34 10.02
N ARG A 224 17.21 -2.50 10.58
CA ARG A 224 16.56 -3.57 9.84
C ARG A 224 15.09 -3.21 9.65
N PRO A 225 14.49 -3.55 8.49
CA PRO A 225 13.04 -3.54 8.37
C PRO A 225 12.44 -4.41 9.48
N PHE A 226 11.20 -4.10 9.87
CA PHE A 226 10.46 -4.94 10.80
C PHE A 226 10.55 -6.41 10.38
N ASP A 227 10.72 -7.31 11.35
CA ASP A 227 10.78 -8.73 11.07
C ASP A 227 9.50 -9.20 10.32
N SER A 228 9.60 -10.31 9.58
CA SER A 228 8.49 -10.76 8.73
C SER A 228 7.20 -11.04 9.53
N ARG A 229 7.33 -11.43 10.81
CA ARG A 229 6.21 -11.72 11.71
C ARG A 229 5.53 -10.44 12.18
N LEU A 230 6.29 -9.41 12.53
CA LEU A 230 5.77 -8.10 12.90
C LEU A 230 5.12 -7.43 11.69
N ARG A 231 5.73 -7.49 10.49
CA ARG A 231 5.09 -7.04 9.25
C ARG A 231 3.75 -7.73 8.99
N LYS A 232 3.70 -9.07 9.17
CA LYS A 232 2.46 -9.86 9.07
C LYS A 232 1.43 -9.46 10.14
N THR A 233 1.86 -9.08 11.35
CA THR A 233 0.98 -8.65 12.43
C THR A 233 0.42 -7.24 12.18
N LEU A 234 1.28 -6.31 11.74
CA LEU A 234 0.90 -4.96 11.35
C LEU A 234 -0.12 -4.99 10.21
N TRP A 235 0.06 -5.86 9.22
CA TRP A 235 -0.95 -6.14 8.18
C TRP A 235 -2.32 -6.56 8.75
N ARG A 236 -2.33 -7.40 9.78
CA ARG A 236 -3.57 -7.90 10.41
C ARG A 236 -4.29 -6.87 11.27
N VAL A 237 -3.56 -5.90 11.83
CA VAL A 237 -4.11 -4.98 12.85
C VAL A 237 -4.31 -3.57 12.31
N LEU A 238 -3.51 -3.14 11.33
CA LEU A 238 -3.56 -1.78 10.82
C LEU A 238 -4.44 -1.71 9.55
N PRO A 239 -5.40 -0.78 9.47
CA PRO A 239 -6.31 -0.74 8.33
C PRO A 239 -5.71 -0.11 7.06
N ILE A 240 -4.69 0.76 7.16
CA ILE A 240 -4.22 1.59 6.00
C ILE A 240 -2.70 1.73 5.89
N ASP A 241 -1.95 1.27 6.89
CA ASP A 241 -0.61 1.79 7.18
C ASP A 241 0.46 1.53 6.09
N TRP A 242 0.52 0.33 5.52
CA TRP A 242 1.55 0.00 4.51
C TRP A 242 1.17 0.38 3.06
N HIS A 243 -0.09 0.77 2.80
CA HIS A 243 -0.60 1.09 1.45
C HIS A 243 -0.16 2.46 0.95
N VAL A 244 -0.02 3.40 1.88
CA VAL A 244 0.45 4.76 1.62
C VAL A 244 1.98 4.78 1.71
N THR A 245 2.53 4.05 2.68
CA THR A 245 3.96 3.99 2.94
C THR A 245 4.41 2.56 2.76
N LEU A 246 4.76 2.19 1.52
CA LEU A 246 5.38 0.90 1.26
C LEU A 246 6.69 0.81 2.05
N VAL A 247 6.56 0.20 3.22
CA VAL A 247 7.63 -0.24 4.09
C VAL A 247 8.41 -1.26 3.32
N ASP A 248 9.72 -1.06 3.30
CA ASP A 248 10.77 -2.03 3.01
C ASP A 248 10.37 -3.48 3.32
N THR A 249 9.66 -4.12 2.38
CA THR A 249 9.25 -5.52 2.52
C THR A 249 10.42 -6.46 2.24
N GLY A 250 11.62 -5.92 2.01
CA GLY A 250 12.77 -6.60 1.44
C GLY A 250 12.63 -6.93 -0.05
N ARG A 251 11.46 -6.70 -0.67
CA ARG A 251 11.21 -7.00 -2.11
C ARG A 251 10.42 -5.94 -2.88
N ALA A 252 9.74 -5.01 -2.21
CA ALA A 252 8.99 -3.94 -2.86
C ALA A 252 9.78 -2.62 -2.79
N ALA A 253 10.64 -2.40 -3.77
CA ALA A 253 11.41 -1.17 -3.96
C ALA A 253 10.61 -0.13 -4.77
N CYS A 254 9.36 0.16 -4.38
CA CYS A 254 8.55 1.16 -5.08
C CYS A 254 9.05 2.60 -4.88
N TRP A 255 9.91 2.81 -3.90
CA TRP A 255 10.56 4.08 -3.64
C TRP A 255 12.04 3.94 -3.91
N ASP A 256 12.56 4.86 -4.73
CA ASP A 256 13.99 4.94 -5.04
C ASP A 256 14.79 4.98 -3.75
N THR A 257 15.55 3.92 -3.52
CA THR A 257 16.33 3.73 -2.30
C THR A 257 17.78 3.50 -2.67
N GLU A 258 18.65 4.34 -2.14
CA GLU A 258 20.09 4.27 -2.33
C GLU A 258 20.80 4.00 -1.00
N GLU A 259 21.81 3.14 -1.03
CA GLU A 259 22.67 2.89 0.13
C GLU A 259 24.06 3.46 -0.13
N ALA A 260 24.48 4.41 0.70
CA ALA A 260 25.79 5.03 0.63
C ALA A 260 26.31 5.36 2.04
N GLY A 261 27.58 5.03 2.31
CA GLY A 261 28.25 5.45 3.56
C GLY A 261 27.59 4.93 4.84
N GLY A 262 26.95 3.75 4.83
CA GLY A 262 26.24 3.20 5.99
C GLY A 262 24.87 3.84 6.26
N LEU A 263 24.38 4.65 5.31
CA LEU A 263 23.03 5.23 5.33
C LEU A 263 22.23 4.71 4.13
N ARG A 264 20.95 4.45 4.36
CA ARG A 264 19.94 4.17 3.36
C ARG A 264 19.07 5.41 3.19
N SER A 265 19.06 5.97 1.99
CA SER A 265 18.24 7.13 1.61
C SER A 265 17.07 6.66 0.77
N THR A 266 15.84 6.98 1.17
CA THR A 266 14.62 6.64 0.43
C THR A 266 13.92 7.92 -0.01
N ILE A 267 13.64 8.04 -1.31
CA ILE A 267 12.90 9.15 -1.90
C ILE A 267 11.41 8.81 -1.86
N VAL A 268 10.64 9.61 -1.12
CA VAL A 268 9.21 9.38 -0.90
C VAL A 268 8.41 10.57 -1.43
N PRO A 269 7.35 10.37 -2.22
CA PRO A 269 6.46 11.46 -2.63
C PRO A 269 5.89 12.19 -1.41
N TRP A 270 5.89 13.52 -1.43
CA TRP A 270 5.40 14.31 -0.30
C TRP A 270 3.93 14.00 0.07
N VAL A 271 3.09 13.64 -0.91
CA VAL A 271 1.69 13.22 -0.67
C VAL A 271 1.58 11.96 0.18
N VAL A 272 2.57 11.07 0.09
CA VAL A 272 2.66 9.85 0.90
C VAL A 272 2.94 10.19 2.36
N ASP A 273 3.89 11.10 2.62
CA ASP A 273 4.15 11.58 3.98
C ASP A 273 2.93 12.29 4.57
N LEU A 274 2.31 13.19 3.80
CA LEU A 274 1.15 13.94 4.26
C LEU A 274 -0.03 13.02 4.59
N ALA A 275 -0.28 12.02 3.73
CA ALA A 275 -1.30 11.02 3.99
C ALA A 275 -0.98 10.20 5.25
N ALA A 276 0.27 9.79 5.43
CA ALA A 276 0.70 9.08 6.63
C ALA A 276 0.58 9.91 7.93
N ARG A 277 0.86 11.22 7.87
CA ARG A 277 0.61 12.15 8.99
C ARG A 277 -0.87 12.28 9.31
N ALA A 278 -1.72 12.42 8.28
CA ALA A 278 -3.17 12.51 8.44
C ALA A 278 -3.76 11.26 9.09
N LEU A 279 -3.25 10.08 8.73
CA LEU A 279 -3.62 8.80 9.30
C LEU A 279 -3.13 8.65 10.75
N ARG A 280 -1.89 9.06 11.06
CA ARG A 280 -1.36 9.07 12.43
C ARG A 280 -2.23 9.85 13.40
N GLY A 281 -2.74 11.02 12.98
CA GLY A 281 -3.67 11.82 13.77
C GLY A 281 -4.99 11.12 14.13
N ARG A 282 -5.28 9.97 13.53
CA ARG A 282 -6.51 9.17 13.73
C ARG A 282 -6.26 7.79 14.34
N GLY A 283 -5.07 7.57 14.91
CA GLY A 283 -4.72 6.30 15.58
C GLY A 283 -4.32 5.18 14.62
N PHE A 284 -4.15 5.49 13.33
CA PHE A 284 -3.48 4.57 12.41
C PHE A 284 -1.97 4.69 12.67
N GLY A 285 -1.27 3.55 12.66
CA GLY A 285 0.19 3.58 12.61
C GLY A 285 0.67 4.29 11.34
N SER A 286 1.91 4.79 11.39
CA SER A 286 2.70 4.95 10.18
C SER A 286 3.88 4.03 10.29
N ALA A 287 4.16 3.30 9.23
CA ALA A 287 5.37 2.55 9.07
C ALA A 287 6.42 3.31 8.24
N LEU A 288 6.18 4.60 7.95
CA LEU A 288 7.29 5.54 7.89
C LEU A 288 7.97 5.46 9.25
N PHE A 289 9.26 5.17 9.17
CA PHE A 289 10.21 5.19 10.26
C PHE A 289 9.87 6.31 11.24
N HIS A 290 10.12 6.08 12.53
CA HIS A 290 9.82 7.03 13.62
C HIS A 290 10.51 8.41 13.47
N GLU A 291 11.14 8.69 12.34
CA GLU A 291 12.00 9.82 12.09
C GLU A 291 11.38 10.81 11.08
N SER A 292 11.72 12.08 11.29
CA SER A 292 11.28 13.18 10.44
C SER A 292 12.08 13.20 9.12
N PRO A 293 11.49 13.66 8.01
CA PRO A 293 12.24 13.83 6.76
C PRO A 293 13.44 14.75 6.96
N VAL A 294 14.56 14.43 6.32
CA VAL A 294 15.71 15.34 6.27
C VAL A 294 15.41 16.34 5.18
N VAL A 295 14.98 17.54 5.56
CA VAL A 295 14.88 18.66 4.64
C VAL A 295 16.31 19.14 4.39
N ASP A 296 16.87 18.88 3.20
CA ASP A 296 18.14 19.50 2.82
C ASP A 296 17.97 21.02 2.95
N SER A 297 18.67 21.60 3.91
CA SER A 297 18.64 23.04 4.23
C SER A 297 19.49 23.87 3.26
N ASP A 298 19.96 23.27 2.17
CA ASP A 298 20.92 23.84 1.23
C ASP A 298 20.33 24.92 0.28
N ASP A 299 19.06 25.29 0.43
CA ASP A 299 18.47 26.42 -0.31
C ASP A 299 18.47 27.75 0.47
N GLN A 300 19.02 27.80 1.69
CA GLN A 300 19.10 29.04 2.50
C GLN A 300 20.43 29.81 2.40
N THR A 301 21.45 29.33 1.70
CA THR A 301 22.77 30.01 1.61
C THR A 301 23.08 30.68 0.27
N ARG A 302 22.09 30.89 -0.61
CA ARG A 302 22.28 31.65 -1.88
C ARG A 302 21.52 32.97 -2.00
N ARG A 303 21.13 33.58 -0.88
CA ARG A 303 20.64 34.98 -0.84
C ARG A 303 21.22 35.74 0.35
N THR A 304 22.48 36.11 0.24
CA THR A 304 23.07 37.31 0.86
C THR A 304 24.02 37.93 -0.13
#